data_AF-A0A2M6ZA04-F1
#
_entry.id   AF-A0A2M6ZA04-F1
#
_cell.length_a   1.000
_cell.length_b   1.000
_cell.length_c   1.000
_cell.angle_alpha   90.00
_cell.angle_beta   90.00
_cell.angle_gamma   90.00
#
_symmetry.space_group_name_H-M   'P 1'
#
loop_
_entity.id
_entity.type
_entity.pdbx_description
1 polymer ?
#
loop_
_entity_poly.entity_id
_entity_poly.type
_entity_poly.pdbx_seq_one_letter_code
_entity_poly.pdbx_strand_id
1 'polypeptide(L)' 'ILGATIVARHAGEMISEITLAMAAGMGLSRIANVIHPYPTQAEAIRQVGDLYNKTRLTPLVKSLMVRWLSWTRL' A
#
# COMPACT_ATOMS: atom_id res chain seq x y z
N ILE A 1 -5.97 -10.29 -1.19
CA ILE A 1 -6.94 -9.16 -1.34
C ILE A 1 -8.33 -9.78 -1.40
N LEU A 2 -9.32 -9.26 -0.66
CA LEU A 2 -10.67 -9.85 -0.64
C LEU A 2 -11.55 -9.35 -1.80
N GLY A 3 -11.32 -8.11 -2.23
CA GLY A 3 -11.98 -7.47 -3.36
C GLY A 3 -11.51 -6.02 -3.50
N ALA A 4 -11.85 -5.37 -4.61
CA ALA A 4 -11.56 -3.95 -4.83
C ALA A 4 -12.62 -3.31 -5.75
N THR A 5 -12.85 -2.02 -5.53
CA THR A 5 -13.75 -1.18 -6.34
C THR A 5 -12.96 0.04 -6.80
N ILE A 6 -12.92 0.29 -8.10
CA ILE A 6 -12.19 1.42 -8.69
C ILE A 6 -13.15 2.25 -9.54
N VAL A 7 -13.18 3.56 -9.30
CA VAL A 7 -13.92 4.53 -10.11
C VAL A 7 -12.93 5.54 -10.66
N ALA A 8 -12.58 5.41 -11.93
CA ALA A 8 -11.60 6.24 -12.62
C ALA A 8 -11.82 6.15 -14.14
N ARG A 9 -11.24 7.09 -14.90
CA ARG A 9 -11.37 7.11 -16.37
C ARG A 9 -10.83 5.82 -17.02
N HIS A 10 -9.80 5.20 -16.44
CA HIS A 10 -9.16 3.98 -16.97
C HIS A 10 -9.26 2.84 -15.95
N ALA A 11 -10.39 2.74 -15.25
CA ALA A 11 -10.60 1.73 -14.21
C ALA A 11 -10.44 0.28 -14.72
N GLY A 12 -10.77 0.02 -16.00
CA GLY A 12 -10.57 -1.30 -16.63
C GLY A 12 -9.09 -1.71 -16.75
N GLU A 13 -8.20 -0.75 -16.98
CA GLU A 13 -6.75 -1.01 -16.99
C GLU A 13 -6.22 -1.20 -15.56
N MET A 14 -6.69 -0.37 -14.62
CA MET A 14 -6.26 -0.41 -13.23
C MET A 14 -6.70 -1.69 -12.49
N ILE A 15 -7.91 -2.21 -12.75
CA ILE A 15 -8.43 -3.39 -12.06
C ILE A 15 -7.64 -4.66 -12.41
N SER A 16 -6.99 -4.69 -13.58
CA SER A 16 -6.16 -5.81 -14.02
C SER A 16 -4.99 -6.08 -13.07
N GLU A 17 -4.37 -5.04 -12.51
CA GLU A 17 -3.30 -5.19 -11.52
C GLU A 17 -3.83 -5.83 -10.21
N ILE A 18 -5.01 -5.41 -9.75
CA ILE A 18 -5.62 -5.96 -8.54
C ILE A 18 -6.07 -7.40 -8.73
N THR A 19 -6.66 -7.73 -9.88
CA THR A 19 -7.08 -9.11 -10.21
C THR A 19 -5.89 -10.06 -10.29
N LEU A 20 -4.77 -9.63 -10.89
CA LEU A 20 -3.51 -10.38 -10.87
C LEU A 20 -3.03 -10.60 -9.43
N ALA A 21 -3.04 -9.55 -8.61
CA ALA A 21 -2.64 -9.67 -7.22
C ALA A 21 -3.55 -10.60 -6.40
N MET A 22 -4.86 -10.62 -6.68
CA MET A 22 -5.80 -11.58 -6.09
C MET A 22 -5.49 -13.00 -6.51
N ALA A 23 -5.32 -13.25 -7.82
CA ALA A 23 -5.02 -14.57 -8.37
C ALA A 23 -3.69 -15.13 -7.86
N ALA A 24 -2.68 -14.27 -7.71
CA ALA A 24 -1.36 -14.63 -7.20
C ALA A 24 -1.29 -14.70 -5.65
N GLY A 25 -2.41 -14.52 -4.93
CA GLY A 25 -2.43 -14.53 -3.47
C GLY A 25 -1.60 -13.41 -2.82
N MET A 26 -1.37 -12.31 -3.54
CA MET A 26 -0.57 -11.18 -3.06
C MET A 26 -1.38 -10.28 -2.11
N GLY A 27 -0.70 -9.84 -1.04
CA GLY A 27 -1.24 -8.86 -0.10
C GLY A 27 -0.96 -7.41 -0.52
N LEU A 28 -1.72 -6.47 0.05
CA LEU A 28 -1.56 -5.02 -0.21
C LEU A 28 -0.16 -4.48 0.13
N SER A 29 0.53 -5.09 1.09
CA SER A 29 1.93 -4.74 1.42
C SER A 29 2.88 -5.02 0.25
N ARG A 30 2.66 -6.09 -0.52
CA ARG A 30 3.48 -6.39 -1.69
C ARG A 30 3.20 -5.39 -2.81
N ILE A 31 1.93 -5.05 -3.05
CA ILE A 31 1.55 -4.01 -4.01
C ILE A 31 2.24 -2.68 -3.69
N ALA A 32 2.21 -2.24 -2.43
CA ALA A 32 2.87 -1.00 -2.00
C ALA A 32 4.38 -0.95 -2.35
N ASN A 33 5.04 -2.10 -2.35
CA ASN A 33 6.48 -2.23 -2.61
C ASN A 33 6.83 -2.36 -4.11
N VAL A 34 5.84 -2.52 -5.00
CA VAL A 34 6.07 -2.57 -6.45
C VAL A 34 6.33 -1.15 -6.98
N ILE A 35 7.25 -1.03 -7.95
CA ILE A 35 7.51 0.24 -8.63
C ILE A 35 6.35 0.54 -9.58
N HIS A 36 5.56 1.55 -9.23
CA HIS A 36 4.49 2.06 -10.07
C HIS A 36 5.01 3.21 -10.95
N PRO A 37 4.72 3.21 -12.26
CA PRO A 37 5.14 4.29 -13.15
C PRO A 37 4.55 5.64 -12.72
N TYR A 38 5.39 6.68 -12.77
CA TYR A 38 5.01 8.07 -12.52
C TYR A 38 5.10 8.90 -13.81
N PRO A 39 4.13 9.79 -14.11
CA PRO A 39 2.86 10.04 -13.43
C PRO A 39 1.71 9.22 -14.06
N THR A 40 1.03 8.34 -13.30
CA THR A 40 -0.09 7.53 -13.80
C THR A 40 -1.23 7.37 -12.80
N GLN A 41 -2.43 7.01 -13.28
CA GLN A 41 -3.55 6.64 -12.39
C GLN A 41 -3.25 5.39 -11.56
N ALA A 42 -2.41 4.48 -12.06
CA ALA A 42 -1.99 3.28 -11.34
C ALA A 42 -1.25 3.62 -10.03
N GLU A 43 -0.63 4.79 -9.91
CA GLU A 43 -0.02 5.22 -8.63
C GLU A 43 -1.04 5.21 -7.46
N ALA A 44 -2.33 5.40 -7.73
CA ALA A 44 -3.35 5.28 -6.71
C ALA A 44 -3.37 3.89 -6.03
N ILE A 45 -3.03 2.83 -6.75
CA ILE A 45 -2.96 1.46 -6.23
C ILE A 45 -1.83 1.32 -5.20
N ARG A 46 -0.64 1.87 -5.51
CA ARG A 46 0.48 2.01 -4.56
C ARG A 46 0.06 2.73 -3.28
N GLN A 47 -0.59 3.88 -3.44
CA GLN A 47 -1.02 4.72 -2.32
C GLN A 47 -2.03 4.00 -1.41
N VAL A 48 -2.95 3.21 -1.97
CA VAL A 48 -3.86 2.36 -1.18
C VAL A 48 -3.08 1.31 -0.37
N GLY A 49 -2.06 0.70 -0.97
CA GLY A 49 -1.16 -0.21 -0.27
C GLY A 49 -0.43 0.46 0.90
N ASP A 50 0.08 1.68 0.69
CA ASP A 50 0.72 2.48 1.74
C ASP A 50 -0.24 2.82 2.89
N LEU A 51 -1.48 3.23 2.56
CA LEU A 51 -2.51 3.52 3.55
C LEU A 51 -2.85 2.29 4.40
N TYR A 52 -2.97 1.12 3.78
CA TYR A 52 -3.18 -0.14 4.50
C TYR A 52 -1.97 -0.51 5.38
N ASN A 53 -0.74 -0.30 4.90
CA ASN A 53 0.45 -0.54 5.71
C ASN A 53 0.47 0.38 6.95
N LYS A 54 0.01 1.63 6.82
CA LYS A 54 -0.09 2.57 7.95
C LYS A 54 -1.08 2.10 9.02
N THR A 55 -2.19 1.45 8.66
CA THR A 55 -3.14 0.91 9.67
C THR A 55 -2.58 -0.29 10.42
N ARG A 56 -1.61 -1.00 9.83
CA ARG A 56 -0.90 -2.13 10.47
C ARG A 56 0.28 -1.73 11.35
N LEU A 57 0.64 -0.45 11.43
CA LEU A 57 1.62 0.04 12.41
C LEU A 57 1.02 -0.16 13.81
N THR A 58 1.42 -1.25 14.48
CA THR A 58 0.93 -1.58 15.81
C THR A 58 1.34 -0.48 16.81
N PRO A 59 0.49 -0.16 17.81
CA PRO A 59 0.80 0.84 18.83
C PRO A 59 2.14 0.60 19.53
N LEU A 60 2.50 -0.68 19.70
CA LEU A 60 3.78 -1.13 20.25
C LEU A 60 4.98 -0.72 19.37
N VAL A 61 4.93 -0.97 18.07
CA VAL A 61 6.02 -0.60 17.15
C VAL A 61 6.14 0.92 17.05
N LYS A 62 5.02 1.64 17.02
CA LYS A 62 5.01 3.11 17.07
C LYS A 62 5.67 3.64 18.36
N SER A 63 5.31 3.08 19.51
CA SER A 63 5.88 3.47 20.81
C SER A 63 7.39 3.18 20.88
N LEU A 64 7.82 2.00 20.43
CA LEU A 64 9.24 1.64 20.33
C LEU A 64 10.00 2.56 19.37
N MET A 65 9.45 2.86 18.20
CA MET A 65 10.05 3.80 17.25
C MET A 65 10.19 5.20 17.86
N VAL A 66 9.15 5.73 18.51
CA VAL A 66 9.21 7.06 19.15
C VAL A 66 10.25 7.08 20.27
N ARG A 67 10.27 6.05 21.12
CA ARG A 67 11.24 5.96 22.22
C ARG A 67 12.67 5.87 21.69
N TRP A 68 12.90 5.07 20.67
CA TRP A 68 14.20 4.98 20.01
C TRP A 68 14.61 6.30 19.33
N LEU A 69 13.70 6.95 18.58
CA LEU A 69 13.96 8.24 17.93
C LEU A 69 14.24 9.37 18.94
N SER A 70 13.65 9.29 20.14
CA SER A 70 13.91 10.24 21.22
C SER A 70 15.31 10.06 21.84
N TRP A 71 15.87 8.84 21.77
CA TRP A 71 17.22 8.55 22.25
C TRP A 71 18.30 8.92 21.24
N THR A 72 18.00 8.88 19.94
CA THR A 72 18.91 9.26 18.85
C THR A 72 18.88 10.76 18.49
N ARG A 73 18.03 11.55 19.17
CA ARG A 73 18.00 13.02 19.08
C ARG A 73 18.87 13.73 20.14
N LEU A 74 19.78 13.00 20.80
CA LEU A 74 20.87 13.56 21.61
C LEU A 74 22.08 13.87 20.73
#